data_AF-A0A835WL81-F1
#
_entry.id   AF-A0A835WL81-F1
#
_cell.length_a   1.000
_cell.length_b   1.000
_cell.length_c   1.000
_cell.angle_alpha   90.00
_cell.angle_beta   90.00
_cell.angle_gamma   90.00
#
_symmetry.space_group_name_H-M   'P 1'
#
loop_
_entity.id
_entity.type
_entity.pdbx_description
1 polymer ?
#
loop_
_entity_poly.entity_id
_entity_poly.type
_entity_poly.pdbx_seq_one_letter_code
_entity_poly.pdbx_strand_id
1 'polypeptide(L)'
;MAGPVGSLTKDQTLAVVGMLTADPNQVLAGNGPSALSRVDSASGLGTPTGVGAGGSFAALDREASACSPAKPFRRLITKNRAYLETGSLHVDEAVVAYMSKLEEHRRRCEAEGRYQEAKVATKRLADLRTAQVEKLRQELATNQTRELEEVQGVYEEETAKFHHIWDGRMREYATNLAKATEDLKASHTAQLAAFVEELQKKRPTRARPSRDYLLQRETQDKLAKAQQYSRATKVKTMADELYQAELETTVAAWEAESKLKIAKLQAKQQTEFEALLQRGTKGRDELELKRVAETERRTLRFRNIVSELEQLHKLEMAHLENFLDGQVLAGKATPLRDPGAFRRKREQLFSLAI
;
A
#
# COMPACT_ATOMS: atom_id res chain seq x y z
N MET A 1 -16.33 -38.02 -17.46
CA MET A 1 -17.16 -36.81 -17.69
C MET A 1 -16.25 -35.61 -17.47
N ALA A 2 -15.67 -35.11 -18.56
CA ALA A 2 -14.74 -33.98 -18.56
C ALA A 2 -15.53 -32.67 -18.69
N GLY A 3 -15.31 -31.72 -17.77
CA GLY A 3 -15.86 -30.36 -17.83
C GLY A 3 -14.85 -29.37 -18.44
N PRO A 4 -15.30 -28.28 -19.08
CA PRO A 4 -14.48 -27.48 -19.97
C PRO A 4 -13.66 -26.42 -19.21
N VAL A 5 -12.42 -26.25 -19.66
CA VAL A 5 -11.50 -25.18 -19.25
C VAL A 5 -11.80 -23.96 -20.10
N GLY A 6 -12.30 -22.89 -19.49
CA GLY A 6 -12.53 -21.60 -20.15
C GLY A 6 -11.22 -20.83 -20.34
N SER A 7 -10.77 -20.72 -21.59
CA SER A 7 -9.64 -19.88 -22.00
C SER A 7 -10.06 -18.41 -22.07
N LEU A 8 -9.40 -17.54 -21.30
CA LEU A 8 -9.47 -16.09 -21.45
C LEU A 8 -8.71 -15.67 -22.72
N THR A 9 -9.43 -15.07 -23.67
CA THR A 9 -8.90 -14.52 -24.92
C THR A 9 -8.24 -13.16 -24.71
N LYS A 10 -7.14 -12.90 -25.42
CA LYS A 10 -6.25 -11.72 -25.34
C LYS A 10 -6.89 -10.34 -25.61
N ASP A 11 -8.18 -10.27 -25.93
CA ASP A 11 -8.87 -9.02 -26.30
C ASP A 11 -9.53 -8.27 -25.13
N GLN A 12 -9.48 -8.77 -23.90
CA GLN A 12 -10.06 -8.08 -22.72
C GLN A 12 -9.08 -7.14 -21.99
N THR A 13 -7.81 -7.08 -22.39
CA THR A 13 -6.79 -6.23 -21.75
C THR A 13 -6.70 -4.79 -22.29
N LEU A 14 -7.43 -4.44 -23.35
CA LEU A 14 -7.35 -3.12 -23.99
C LEU A 14 -8.44 -2.11 -23.58
N ALA A 15 -9.38 -2.47 -22.69
CA ALA A 15 -10.47 -1.58 -22.28
C ALA A 15 -10.19 -0.69 -21.05
N VAL A 16 -9.00 -0.77 -20.43
CA VAL A 16 -8.70 -0.02 -19.18
C VAL A 16 -7.88 1.26 -19.42
N VAL A 17 -7.40 1.52 -20.65
CA VAL A 17 -6.53 2.68 -20.96
C VAL A 17 -7.29 3.93 -21.43
N GLY A 18 -8.63 3.90 -21.49
CA GLY A 18 -9.44 4.92 -22.15
C GLY A 18 -10.22 5.94 -21.29
N MET A 19 -10.12 5.98 -19.96
CA MET A 19 -11.03 6.80 -19.12
C MET A 19 -10.37 7.68 -18.05
N LEU A 20 -9.25 8.33 -18.34
CA LEU A 20 -8.72 9.42 -17.50
C LEU A 20 -8.17 10.58 -18.33
N THR A 21 -9.06 11.27 -19.04
CA THR A 21 -8.83 12.63 -19.53
C THR A 21 -9.94 13.53 -19.00
N ALA A 22 -9.71 14.12 -17.82
CA ALA A 22 -10.47 15.27 -17.34
C ALA A 22 -9.50 16.26 -16.68
N ASP A 23 -9.40 17.44 -17.30
CA ASP A 23 -8.63 18.60 -16.88
C ASP A 23 -9.06 19.12 -15.49
N PRO A 24 -8.12 19.46 -14.57
CA PRO A 24 -8.47 19.98 -13.25
C PRO A 24 -8.45 21.53 -13.15
N ASN A 25 -8.59 22.28 -14.25
CA ASN A 25 -8.59 23.75 -14.21
C ASN A 25 -9.86 24.37 -14.81
N GLN A 26 -10.97 24.34 -14.06
CA GLN A 26 -12.03 25.36 -14.15
C GLN A 26 -12.62 25.66 -12.75
N VAL A 27 -11.98 26.63 -12.10
CA VAL A 27 -12.51 27.84 -11.45
C VAL A 27 -14.02 27.92 -11.10
N LEU A 28 -14.27 28.01 -9.79
CA LEU A 28 -15.17 28.90 -9.02
C LEU A 28 -16.48 29.44 -9.64
N ALA A 29 -17.60 29.21 -8.94
CA ALA A 29 -18.48 30.28 -8.42
C ALA A 29 -19.54 29.78 -7.41
N GLY A 30 -19.62 30.45 -6.25
CA GLY A 30 -20.89 30.86 -5.62
C GLY A 30 -21.62 29.88 -4.70
N ASN A 31 -21.51 30.08 -3.38
CA ASN A 31 -22.62 30.53 -2.49
C ASN A 31 -22.32 30.25 -1.00
N GLY A 32 -22.31 31.31 -0.18
CA GLY A 32 -22.59 31.21 1.27
C GLY A 32 -24.10 31.05 1.53
N PRO A 33 -24.62 31.19 2.79
CA PRO A 33 -24.01 31.85 3.94
C PRO A 33 -24.23 31.16 5.33
N SER A 34 -23.77 31.88 6.37
CA SER A 34 -24.30 31.94 7.76
C SER A 34 -23.66 31.10 8.86
N ALA A 35 -22.79 31.79 9.62
CA ALA A 35 -22.83 32.05 11.06
C ALA A 35 -23.38 30.98 12.03
N LEU A 36 -22.58 30.64 13.06
CA LEU A 36 -22.90 30.87 14.49
C LEU A 36 -21.71 30.53 15.42
N SER A 37 -21.22 31.59 16.06
CA SER A 37 -20.65 31.79 17.40
C SER A 37 -20.26 30.64 18.37
N ARG A 38 -19.13 30.92 19.08
CA ARG A 38 -18.83 30.70 20.53
C ARG A 38 -18.54 29.25 20.98
N VAL A 39 -17.65 28.92 21.92
CA VAL A 39 -17.12 29.58 23.13
C VAL A 39 -15.73 28.97 23.47
N ASP A 40 -14.85 29.77 24.06
CA ASP A 40 -13.65 29.36 24.79
C ASP A 40 -13.89 28.26 25.84
N SER A 41 -12.91 27.38 26.04
CA SER A 41 -12.57 26.85 27.37
C SER A 41 -11.21 26.15 27.36
N ALA A 42 -10.25 26.79 28.05
CA ALA A 42 -9.00 26.20 28.47
C ALA A 42 -9.25 25.08 29.51
N SER A 43 -8.49 23.99 29.42
CA SER A 43 -8.14 23.13 30.56
C SER A 43 -7.01 22.19 30.14
N GLY A 44 -5.81 22.46 30.67
CA GLY A 44 -4.69 21.53 30.59
C GLY A 44 -4.95 20.30 31.47
N LEU A 45 -4.48 19.15 31.00
CA LEU A 45 -4.28 17.96 31.83
C LEU A 45 -3.09 17.19 31.27
N GLY A 46 -2.15 16.91 32.17
CA GLY A 46 -0.84 16.38 31.90
C GLY A 46 -0.86 15.02 31.23
N THR A 47 0.07 14.84 30.31
CA THR A 47 0.43 13.59 29.68
C THR A 47 1.15 12.70 30.69
N PRO A 48 0.67 11.49 31.00
CA PRO A 48 1.49 10.52 31.70
C PRO A 48 2.49 9.92 30.70
N THR A 49 3.75 10.03 31.08
CA THR A 49 4.91 9.35 30.52
C THR A 49 4.89 7.85 30.90
N GLY A 50 5.24 6.98 29.94
CA GLY A 50 5.42 5.52 30.11
C GLY A 50 4.23 4.72 29.58
N VAL A 51 4.36 3.77 28.66
CA VAL A 51 5.36 2.69 28.57
C VAL A 51 5.70 2.40 27.10
N GLY A 52 6.98 2.19 26.82
CA GLY A 52 7.52 2.00 25.49
C GLY A 52 7.09 0.68 24.83
N ALA A 53 6.46 0.81 23.66
CA ALA A 53 6.38 -0.22 22.62
C ALA A 53 6.68 0.40 21.23
N GLY A 54 7.55 1.40 21.19
CA GLY A 54 7.91 2.17 19.99
C GLY A 54 9.12 1.64 19.21
N GLY A 55 9.58 0.42 19.48
CA GLY A 55 10.89 -0.06 19.02
C GLY A 55 10.94 -0.71 17.63
N SER A 56 9.81 -1.16 17.06
CA SER A 56 9.87 -2.05 15.89
C SER A 56 9.45 -1.42 14.54
N PHE A 57 8.78 -0.27 14.54
CA PHE A 57 8.25 0.28 13.28
C PHE A 57 9.27 1.15 12.52
N ALA A 58 10.17 1.84 13.24
CA ALA A 58 11.17 2.73 12.65
C ALA A 58 12.30 1.98 11.92
N ALA A 59 12.58 0.72 12.28
CA ALA A 59 13.57 -0.10 11.59
C ALA A 59 13.08 -0.59 10.22
N LEU A 60 11.78 -0.85 10.08
CA LEU A 60 11.17 -1.36 8.85
C LEU A 60 10.90 -0.26 7.81
N ASP A 61 10.64 0.98 8.23
CA ASP A 61 10.55 2.12 7.30
C ASP A 61 11.89 2.40 6.60
N ARG A 62 13.02 1.93 7.17
CA ARG A 62 14.35 2.07 6.57
C ARG A 62 14.63 1.03 5.49
N GLU A 63 14.03 -0.16 5.57
CA GLU A 63 14.18 -1.21 4.56
C GLU A 63 13.30 -1.00 3.33
N ALA A 64 12.09 -0.44 3.50
CA ALA A 64 11.22 -0.08 2.36
C ALA A 64 11.86 1.00 1.46
N SER A 65 12.64 1.92 2.04
CA SER A 65 13.38 2.95 1.31
C SER A 65 14.69 2.46 0.68
N ALA A 66 15.24 1.32 1.16
CA ALA A 66 16.53 0.79 0.70
C ALA A 66 16.44 0.05 -0.64
N CYS A 67 15.25 -0.39 -1.05
CA CYS A 67 15.04 -1.02 -2.36
C CYS A 67 14.74 0.05 -3.42
N SER A 68 15.69 0.95 -3.68
CA SER A 68 15.53 1.96 -4.74
C SER A 68 15.39 1.28 -6.11
N PRO A 69 14.21 1.40 -6.76
CA PRO A 69 13.94 0.74 -8.05
C PRO A 69 14.75 1.34 -9.20
N ALA A 70 15.50 2.43 -8.98
CA ALA A 70 16.26 3.11 -10.02
C ALA A 70 17.39 2.24 -10.63
N LYS A 71 17.89 1.23 -9.89
CA LYS A 71 19.04 0.40 -10.29
C LYS A 71 18.71 -0.60 -11.42
N PRO A 72 17.63 -1.40 -11.34
CA PRO A 72 17.27 -2.30 -12.44
C PRO A 72 16.89 -1.57 -13.72
N PHE A 73 16.08 -0.50 -13.65
CA PHE A 73 15.69 0.28 -14.83
C PHE A 73 16.88 0.94 -15.54
N ARG A 74 17.85 1.51 -14.79
CA ARG A 74 19.07 2.06 -15.41
C ARG A 74 19.85 1.00 -16.20
N ARG A 75 19.93 -0.23 -15.69
CA ARG A 75 20.70 -1.31 -16.35
C ARG A 75 20.05 -1.76 -17.64
N LEU A 76 18.71 -1.82 -17.72
CA LEU A 76 18.00 -2.20 -18.95
C LEU A 76 18.21 -1.17 -20.06
N ILE A 77 18.02 0.12 -19.75
CA ILE A 77 18.13 1.22 -20.73
C ILE A 77 19.56 1.34 -21.29
N THR A 78 20.57 0.77 -20.62
CA THR A 78 21.98 0.85 -21.05
C THR A 78 22.44 -0.34 -21.88
N LYS A 79 21.72 -1.47 -21.92
CA LYS A 79 22.20 -2.72 -22.56
C LYS A 79 22.15 -2.71 -24.08
N ASN A 80 21.19 -2.00 -24.69
CA ASN A 80 21.03 -1.96 -26.16
C ASN A 80 21.68 -0.71 -26.80
N ARG A 81 22.58 -0.07 -26.05
CA ARG A 81 23.34 1.14 -26.39
C ARG A 81 24.28 1.01 -27.60
N ALA A 82 24.58 -0.22 -28.03
CA ALA A 82 25.57 -0.53 -29.06
C ALA A 82 25.25 0.05 -30.45
N TYR A 83 23.97 0.22 -30.81
CA TYR A 83 23.59 0.67 -32.14
C TYR A 83 23.98 2.15 -32.41
N LEU A 84 23.71 3.02 -31.45
CA LEU A 84 24.08 4.44 -31.50
C LEU A 84 25.56 4.68 -31.19
N GLU A 85 26.19 3.83 -30.37
CA GLU A 85 27.61 3.98 -29.98
C GLU A 85 28.59 3.51 -31.05
N THR A 86 28.24 2.48 -31.82
CA THR A 86 29.17 1.88 -32.79
C THR A 86 28.96 2.41 -34.22
N GLY A 87 27.83 3.06 -34.51
CA GLY A 87 27.49 3.55 -35.86
C GLY A 87 27.43 2.45 -36.93
N SER A 88 27.46 1.18 -36.49
CA SER A 88 27.53 0.00 -37.34
C SER A 88 26.20 -0.73 -37.23
N LEU A 89 25.31 -0.45 -38.16
CA LEU A 89 24.26 -1.39 -38.53
C LEU A 89 24.92 -2.74 -38.82
N HIS A 90 24.47 -3.81 -38.18
CA HIS A 90 24.91 -5.15 -38.52
C HIS A 90 24.29 -5.51 -39.87
N VAL A 91 24.88 -4.98 -40.95
CA VAL A 91 24.51 -5.35 -42.30
C VAL A 91 25.05 -6.74 -42.54
N ASP A 92 24.20 -7.61 -43.07
CA ASP A 92 24.57 -8.99 -43.37
C ASP A 92 25.72 -8.99 -44.39
N GLU A 93 26.91 -9.38 -43.94
CA GLU A 93 28.15 -9.33 -44.74
C GLU A 93 28.02 -10.14 -46.03
N ALA A 94 27.23 -11.22 -46.00
CA ALA A 94 26.92 -12.01 -47.18
C ALA A 94 26.06 -11.23 -48.21
N VAL A 95 25.11 -10.42 -47.75
CA VAL A 95 24.28 -9.56 -48.60
C VAL A 95 25.12 -8.45 -49.23
N VAL A 96 26.03 -7.84 -48.46
CA VAL A 96 26.96 -6.82 -48.97
C VAL A 96 27.91 -7.40 -50.01
N ALA A 97 28.50 -8.56 -49.74
CA ALA A 97 29.37 -9.25 -50.68
C ALA A 97 28.62 -9.66 -51.96
N TYR A 98 27.36 -10.07 -51.85
CA TYR A 98 26.52 -10.38 -53.00
C TYR A 98 26.17 -9.14 -53.83
N MET A 99 25.85 -8.02 -53.19
CA MET A 99 25.64 -6.73 -53.87
C MET A 99 26.89 -6.27 -54.63
N SER A 100 28.08 -6.40 -54.03
CA SER A 100 29.35 -6.07 -54.69
C SER A 100 29.59 -6.91 -55.94
N LYS A 101 29.34 -8.23 -55.87
CA LYS A 101 29.42 -9.13 -57.04
C LYS A 101 28.42 -8.77 -58.14
N LEU A 102 27.21 -8.36 -57.78
CA LEU A 102 26.19 -7.89 -58.73
C LEU A 102 26.58 -6.56 -59.39
N GLU A 103 27.22 -5.65 -58.67
CA GLU A 103 27.74 -4.40 -59.22
C GLU A 103 28.89 -4.65 -60.21
N GLU A 104 29.80 -5.57 -59.91
CA GLU A 104 30.86 -6.00 -60.83
C GLU A 104 30.30 -6.69 -62.07
N HIS A 105 29.27 -7.53 -61.91
CA HIS A 105 28.56 -8.17 -63.02
C HIS A 105 27.89 -7.12 -63.91
N ARG A 106 27.20 -6.14 -63.31
CA ARG A 106 26.59 -5.03 -64.07
C ARG A 106 27.62 -4.27 -64.89
N ARG A 107 28.77 -3.91 -64.30
CA ARG A 107 29.87 -3.21 -65.00
C ARG A 107 30.44 -4.03 -66.16
N ARG A 108 30.56 -5.35 -66.01
CA ARG A 108 30.99 -6.26 -67.09
C ARG A 108 29.99 -6.31 -68.23
N CYS A 109 28.70 -6.47 -67.93
CA CYS A 109 27.65 -6.46 -68.96
C CYS A 109 27.55 -5.10 -69.69
N GLU A 110 27.77 -3.98 -68.99
CA GLU A 110 27.84 -2.64 -69.59
C GLU A 110 29.02 -2.50 -70.56
N ALA A 111 30.21 -3.02 -70.18
CA ALA A 111 31.41 -2.98 -71.03
C ALA A 111 31.30 -3.85 -72.29
N GLU A 112 30.56 -4.95 -72.22
CA GLU A 112 30.34 -5.89 -73.32
C GLU A 112 29.12 -5.54 -74.20
N GLY A 113 28.39 -4.47 -73.89
CA GLY A 113 27.20 -4.04 -74.63
C GLY A 113 25.93 -4.86 -74.34
N ARG A 114 25.94 -5.73 -73.31
CA ARG A 114 24.80 -6.56 -72.88
C ARG A 114 23.85 -5.80 -71.96
N TYR A 115 23.19 -4.77 -72.49
CA TYR A 115 22.37 -3.84 -71.68
C TYR A 115 21.14 -4.47 -71.02
N GLN A 116 20.56 -5.52 -71.61
CA GLN A 116 19.41 -6.21 -71.01
C GLN A 116 19.80 -6.89 -69.69
N GLU A 117 20.96 -7.55 -69.65
CA GLU A 117 21.48 -8.19 -68.44
C GLU A 117 21.88 -7.16 -67.38
N ALA A 118 22.49 -6.04 -67.80
CA ALA A 118 22.82 -4.92 -66.91
C ALA A 118 21.56 -4.31 -66.26
N LYS A 119 20.46 -4.20 -67.02
CA LYS A 119 19.15 -3.74 -66.50
C LYS A 119 18.60 -4.69 -65.45
N VAL A 120 18.69 -6.00 -65.67
CA VAL A 120 18.26 -7.02 -64.68
C VAL A 120 19.12 -6.96 -63.41
N ALA A 121 20.45 -6.85 -63.54
CA ALA A 121 21.35 -6.72 -62.40
C ALA A 121 21.08 -5.42 -61.60
N THR A 122 20.80 -4.31 -62.29
CA THR A 122 20.43 -3.04 -61.66
C THR A 122 19.11 -3.15 -60.88
N LYS A 123 18.10 -3.80 -61.46
CA LYS A 123 16.83 -4.05 -60.76
C LYS A 123 17.05 -4.91 -59.51
N ARG A 124 17.84 -5.98 -59.63
CA ARG A 124 18.14 -6.87 -58.50
C ARG A 124 18.91 -6.16 -57.38
N LEU A 125 19.82 -5.24 -57.72
CA LEU A 125 20.51 -4.39 -56.74
C LEU A 125 19.55 -3.45 -56.01
N ALA A 126 18.59 -2.87 -56.73
CA ALA A 126 17.55 -2.05 -56.11
C ALA A 126 16.69 -2.87 -55.14
N ASP A 127 16.22 -4.05 -55.57
CA ASP A 127 15.40 -4.95 -54.75
C ASP A 127 16.14 -5.42 -53.48
N LEU A 128 17.45 -5.72 -53.58
CA LEU A 128 18.25 -6.11 -52.43
C LEU A 128 18.49 -4.95 -51.45
N ARG A 129 18.69 -3.73 -51.97
CA ARG A 129 18.81 -2.54 -51.12
C ARG A 129 17.52 -2.28 -50.35
N THR A 130 16.37 -2.33 -51.02
CA THR A 130 15.07 -2.13 -50.36
C THR A 130 14.82 -3.21 -49.30
N ALA A 131 15.08 -4.48 -49.62
CA ALA A 131 14.94 -5.58 -48.66
C ALA A 131 15.87 -5.41 -47.44
N GLN A 132 17.10 -4.97 -47.65
CA GLN A 132 18.03 -4.71 -46.54
C GLN A 132 17.56 -3.55 -45.66
N VAL A 133 17.04 -2.47 -46.25
CA VAL A 133 16.45 -1.35 -45.50
C VAL A 133 15.26 -1.80 -44.65
N GLU A 134 14.37 -2.61 -45.23
CA GLU A 134 13.20 -3.14 -44.53
C GLU A 134 13.61 -4.06 -43.37
N LYS A 135 14.60 -4.93 -43.58
CA LYS A 135 15.16 -5.80 -42.53
C LYS A 135 15.68 -4.99 -41.36
N LEU A 136 16.45 -3.93 -41.62
CA LEU A 136 17.01 -3.07 -40.57
C LEU A 136 15.92 -2.33 -39.77
N ARG A 137 14.86 -1.86 -40.44
CA ARG A 137 13.69 -1.26 -39.77
C ARG A 137 12.97 -2.28 -38.88
N GLN A 138 12.77 -3.50 -39.38
CA GLN A 138 12.13 -4.57 -38.62
C GLN A 138 12.96 -4.97 -37.39
N GLU A 139 14.26 -5.18 -37.54
CA GLU A 139 15.16 -5.51 -36.43
C GLU A 139 15.12 -4.41 -35.35
N LEU A 140 15.19 -3.14 -35.75
CA LEU A 140 15.07 -2.03 -34.80
C LEU A 140 13.72 -2.06 -34.07
N ALA A 141 12.60 -2.19 -34.78
CA ALA A 141 11.27 -2.28 -34.16
C ALA A 141 11.13 -3.48 -33.21
N THR A 142 11.70 -4.64 -33.57
CA THR A 142 11.70 -5.83 -32.69
C THR A 142 12.51 -5.61 -31.41
N ASN A 143 13.66 -4.93 -31.52
CA ASN A 143 14.48 -4.58 -30.35
C ASN A 143 13.76 -3.58 -29.45
N GLN A 144 13.13 -2.55 -30.02
CA GLN A 144 12.33 -1.57 -29.28
C GLN A 144 11.15 -2.22 -28.53
N THR A 145 10.45 -3.14 -29.20
CA THR A 145 9.36 -3.91 -28.58
C THR A 145 9.88 -4.74 -27.40
N ARG A 146 11.00 -5.46 -27.60
CA ARG A 146 11.63 -6.25 -26.55
C ARG A 146 12.07 -5.39 -25.37
N GLU A 147 12.60 -4.20 -25.59
CA GLU A 147 12.98 -3.28 -24.51
C GLU A 147 11.80 -2.86 -23.66
N LEU A 148 10.65 -2.56 -24.29
CA LEU A 148 9.42 -2.24 -23.58
C LEU A 148 8.92 -3.44 -22.77
N GLU A 149 8.95 -4.65 -23.35
CA GLU A 149 8.59 -5.89 -22.65
C GLU A 149 9.50 -6.15 -21.44
N GLU A 150 10.81 -5.96 -21.58
CA GLU A 150 11.77 -6.12 -20.48
C GLU A 150 11.52 -5.10 -19.36
N VAL A 151 11.24 -3.83 -19.71
CA VAL A 151 10.90 -2.77 -18.74
C VAL A 151 9.58 -3.08 -18.02
N GLN A 152 8.58 -3.57 -18.76
CA GLN A 152 7.30 -4.00 -18.20
C GLN A 152 7.49 -5.18 -17.25
N GLY A 153 8.21 -6.23 -17.65
CA GLY A 153 8.47 -7.40 -16.82
C GLY A 153 9.18 -7.03 -15.52
N VAL A 154 10.17 -6.14 -15.58
CA VAL A 154 10.83 -5.60 -14.38
C VAL A 154 9.81 -4.91 -13.48
N TYR A 155 8.96 -4.03 -14.01
CA TYR A 155 7.94 -3.32 -13.23
C TYR A 155 6.93 -4.27 -12.56
N GLU A 156 6.49 -5.30 -13.25
CA GLU A 156 5.55 -6.30 -12.72
C GLU A 156 6.16 -7.10 -11.57
N GLU A 157 7.38 -7.61 -11.73
CA GLU A 157 8.11 -8.30 -10.65
C GLU A 157 8.29 -7.42 -9.42
N GLU A 158 8.67 -6.18 -9.67
CA GLU A 158 8.88 -5.17 -8.66
C GLU A 158 7.59 -4.84 -7.90
N THR A 159 6.48 -4.72 -8.62
CA THR A 159 5.12 -4.48 -8.08
C THR A 159 4.65 -5.67 -7.25
N ALA A 160 4.89 -6.89 -7.72
CA ALA A 160 4.59 -8.11 -6.96
C ALA A 160 5.39 -8.15 -5.63
N LYS A 161 6.70 -7.89 -5.66
CA LYS A 161 7.56 -7.82 -4.46
C LYS A 161 7.05 -6.77 -3.46
N PHE A 162 6.68 -5.60 -3.95
CA PHE A 162 6.13 -4.53 -3.14
C PHE A 162 4.81 -4.91 -2.47
N HIS A 163 3.87 -5.48 -3.22
CA HIS A 163 2.60 -5.94 -2.66
C HIS A 163 2.80 -7.02 -1.60
N HIS A 164 3.71 -7.97 -1.86
CA HIS A 164 4.04 -9.01 -0.89
C HIS A 164 4.55 -8.44 0.44
N ILE A 165 5.47 -7.46 0.39
CA ILE A 165 6.00 -6.78 1.58
C ILE A 165 4.88 -6.03 2.33
N TRP A 166 4.03 -5.29 1.60
CA TRP A 166 2.93 -4.55 2.20
C TRP A 166 1.87 -5.46 2.81
N ASP A 167 1.54 -6.59 2.18
CA ASP A 167 0.63 -7.58 2.73
C ASP A 167 1.22 -8.21 4.00
N GLY A 168 2.54 -8.43 4.04
CA GLY A 168 3.30 -8.76 5.25
C GLY A 168 3.07 -7.75 6.37
N ARG A 169 3.35 -6.47 6.10
CA ARG A 169 3.20 -5.38 7.06
C ARG A 169 1.77 -5.24 7.59
N MET A 170 0.76 -5.36 6.71
CA MET A 170 -0.65 -5.30 7.10
C MET A 170 -1.04 -6.48 8.00
N ARG A 171 -0.55 -7.68 7.68
CA ARG A 171 -0.77 -8.87 8.50
C ARG A 171 -0.13 -8.73 9.87
N GLU A 172 1.12 -8.28 9.94
CA GLU A 172 1.81 -8.02 11.21
C GLU A 172 1.05 -7.01 12.07
N TYR A 173 0.61 -5.89 11.48
CA TYR A 173 -0.20 -4.90 12.18
C TYR A 173 -1.50 -5.51 12.73
N ALA A 174 -2.21 -6.29 11.92
CA ALA A 174 -3.44 -6.98 12.34
C ALA A 174 -3.18 -7.98 13.49
N THR A 175 -2.09 -8.75 13.42
CA THR A 175 -1.73 -9.69 14.49
C THR A 175 -1.34 -8.97 15.78
N ASN A 176 -0.65 -7.83 15.69
CA ASN A 176 -0.28 -7.03 16.86
C ASN A 176 -1.49 -6.38 17.51
N LEU A 177 -2.44 -5.88 16.70
CA LEU A 177 -3.71 -5.36 17.19
C LEU A 177 -4.53 -6.46 17.87
N ALA A 178 -4.63 -7.65 17.26
CA ALA A 178 -5.33 -8.78 17.86
C ALA A 178 -4.74 -9.14 19.23
N LYS A 179 -3.41 -9.28 19.33
CA LYS A 179 -2.73 -9.51 20.62
C LYS A 179 -3.04 -8.42 21.65
N ALA A 180 -2.92 -7.15 21.27
CA ALA A 180 -3.22 -6.04 22.17
C ALA A 180 -4.68 -6.06 22.65
N THR A 181 -5.63 -6.47 21.81
CA THR A 181 -7.04 -6.61 22.22
C THR A 181 -7.26 -7.79 23.15
N GLU A 182 -6.54 -8.90 22.97
CA GLU A 182 -6.61 -10.07 23.86
C GLU A 182 -5.99 -9.74 25.22
N ASP A 183 -4.82 -9.11 25.25
CA ASP A 183 -4.14 -8.67 26.47
C ASP A 183 -5.01 -7.70 27.27
N LEU A 184 -5.67 -6.74 26.59
CA LEU A 184 -6.57 -5.79 27.24
C LEU A 184 -7.78 -6.50 27.85
N LYS A 185 -8.40 -7.43 27.11
CA LYS A 185 -9.52 -8.24 27.63
C LYS A 185 -9.10 -9.08 28.82
N ALA A 186 -7.94 -9.75 28.75
CA ALA A 186 -7.41 -10.54 29.86
C ALA A 186 -7.19 -9.66 31.10
N SER A 187 -6.58 -8.49 30.93
CA SER A 187 -6.40 -7.51 32.01
C SER A 187 -7.74 -7.04 32.60
N HIS A 188 -8.72 -6.69 31.77
CA HIS A 188 -10.06 -6.29 32.22
C HIS A 188 -10.78 -7.38 33.02
N THR A 189 -10.70 -8.64 32.56
CA THR A 189 -11.30 -9.78 33.28
C THR A 189 -10.64 -10.02 34.64
N ALA A 190 -9.31 -9.94 34.72
CA ALA A 190 -8.57 -10.09 35.97
C ALA A 190 -8.89 -8.95 36.96
N GLN A 191 -8.94 -7.71 36.47
CA GLN A 191 -9.31 -6.54 37.28
C GLN A 191 -10.74 -6.65 37.81
N LEU A 192 -11.68 -7.07 36.96
CA LEU A 192 -13.08 -7.24 37.36
C LEU A 192 -13.22 -8.34 38.43
N ALA A 193 -12.54 -9.47 38.25
CA ALA A 193 -12.54 -10.56 39.23
C ALA A 193 -11.98 -10.11 40.59
N ALA A 194 -10.82 -9.46 40.59
CA ALA A 194 -10.21 -8.92 41.81
C ALA A 194 -11.12 -7.87 42.50
N PHE A 195 -11.75 -7.00 41.72
CA PHE A 195 -12.65 -5.98 42.24
C PHE A 195 -13.92 -6.57 42.87
N VAL A 196 -14.50 -7.61 42.24
CA VAL A 196 -15.65 -8.33 42.80
C VAL A 196 -15.26 -9.05 44.09
N GLU A 197 -14.09 -9.68 44.14
CA GLU A 197 -13.59 -10.34 45.35
C GLU A 197 -13.39 -9.32 46.50
N GLU A 198 -12.82 -8.15 46.21
CA GLU A 198 -12.65 -7.07 47.21
C GLU A 198 -14.00 -6.55 47.72
N LEU A 199 -14.99 -6.42 46.83
CA LEU A 199 -16.36 -6.06 47.24
C LEU A 199 -16.94 -7.15 48.14
N GLN A 200 -16.86 -8.43 47.76
CA GLN A 200 -17.38 -9.53 48.57
C GLN A 200 -16.78 -9.57 49.98
N LYS A 201 -15.48 -9.28 50.14
CA LYS A 201 -14.83 -9.16 51.45
C LYS A 201 -15.41 -8.04 52.33
N LYS A 202 -15.94 -6.97 51.72
CA LYS A 202 -16.56 -5.83 52.40
C LYS A 202 -18.07 -5.99 52.59
N ARG A 203 -18.64 -7.16 52.33
CA ARG A 203 -20.08 -7.41 52.50
C ARG A 203 -20.50 -7.26 53.97
N PRO A 204 -21.50 -6.42 54.29
CA PRO A 204 -22.01 -6.28 55.66
C PRO A 204 -22.50 -7.61 56.19
N THR A 205 -21.93 -8.07 57.31
CA THR A 205 -22.35 -9.30 58.01
C THR A 205 -23.37 -9.00 59.11
N ARG A 206 -23.46 -7.74 59.56
CA ARG A 206 -24.34 -7.30 60.65
C ARG A 206 -25.04 -6.00 60.28
N ALA A 207 -26.34 -5.96 60.53
CA ALA A 207 -27.14 -4.75 60.43
C ALA A 207 -26.76 -3.79 61.57
N ARG A 208 -26.84 -2.48 61.30
CA ARG A 208 -26.84 -1.49 62.37
C ARG A 208 -28.22 -1.54 63.03
N PRO A 209 -28.32 -1.91 64.33
CA PRO A 209 -29.61 -2.09 64.96
C PRO A 209 -30.41 -0.79 64.98
N SER A 210 -31.68 -0.84 64.59
CA SER A 210 -32.57 0.30 64.71
C SER A 210 -32.91 0.61 66.17
N ARG A 211 -33.41 1.83 66.37
CA ARG A 211 -33.94 2.25 67.67
C ARG A 211 -35.07 1.34 68.17
N ASP A 212 -35.92 0.88 67.25
CA ASP A 212 -37.07 0.05 67.60
C ASP A 212 -36.64 -1.36 68.00
N TYR A 213 -35.65 -1.94 67.31
CA TYR A 213 -35.02 -3.20 67.73
C TYR A 213 -34.42 -3.10 69.14
N LEU A 214 -33.68 -2.02 69.43
CA LEU A 214 -33.08 -1.81 70.75
C LEU A 214 -34.14 -1.67 71.85
N LEU A 215 -35.24 -0.97 71.55
CA LEU A 215 -36.38 -0.83 72.45
C LEU A 215 -37.05 -2.19 72.73
N GLN A 216 -37.25 -3.03 71.70
CA GLN A 216 -37.81 -4.36 71.88
C GLN A 216 -36.88 -5.30 72.67
N ARG A 217 -35.56 -5.14 72.57
CA ARG A 217 -34.62 -5.86 73.44
C ARG A 217 -34.69 -5.38 74.89
N GLU A 218 -34.83 -4.08 75.12
CA GLU A 218 -35.00 -3.55 76.47
C GLU A 218 -36.32 -4.00 77.12
N THR A 219 -37.43 -4.03 76.37
CA THR A 219 -38.72 -4.54 76.87
C THR A 219 -38.67 -6.05 77.14
N GLN A 220 -38.00 -6.82 76.29
CA GLN A 220 -37.75 -8.24 76.54
C GLN A 220 -36.98 -8.46 77.85
N ASP A 221 -35.92 -7.71 78.10
CA ASP A 221 -35.12 -7.82 79.34
C ASP A 221 -35.94 -7.48 80.59
N LYS A 222 -36.78 -6.44 80.50
CA LYS A 222 -37.72 -6.07 81.59
C LYS A 222 -38.72 -7.19 81.86
N LEU A 223 -39.30 -7.79 80.81
CA LEU A 223 -40.26 -8.91 80.94
C LEU A 223 -39.60 -10.19 81.48
N ALA A 224 -38.34 -10.45 81.10
CA ALA A 224 -37.56 -11.57 81.61
C ALA A 224 -37.25 -11.40 83.10
N LYS A 225 -36.86 -10.19 83.54
CA LYS A 225 -36.65 -9.86 84.96
C LYS A 225 -37.95 -9.99 85.78
N ALA A 226 -39.10 -9.70 85.18
CA ALA A 226 -40.41 -9.88 85.79
C ALA A 226 -40.96 -11.32 85.72
N GLN A 227 -40.15 -12.30 85.27
CA GLN A 227 -40.50 -13.73 85.12
C GLN A 227 -41.68 -14.01 84.17
N GLN A 228 -42.04 -13.07 83.29
CA GLN A 228 -43.10 -13.24 82.30
C GLN A 228 -42.55 -13.86 80.99
N TYR A 229 -42.09 -15.11 81.06
CA TYR A 229 -41.36 -15.77 79.98
C TYR A 229 -42.16 -15.92 78.67
N SER A 230 -43.47 -16.15 78.76
CA SER A 230 -44.34 -16.29 77.58
C SER A 230 -44.41 -14.99 76.77
N ARG A 231 -44.50 -13.84 77.45
CA ARG A 231 -44.50 -12.52 76.81
C ARG A 231 -43.11 -12.14 76.31
N ALA A 232 -42.07 -12.40 77.10
CA ALA A 232 -40.68 -12.16 76.69
C ALA A 232 -40.31 -12.93 75.41
N THR A 233 -40.82 -14.16 75.24
CA THR A 233 -40.59 -14.97 74.03
C THR A 233 -41.22 -14.33 72.78
N LYS A 234 -42.44 -13.78 72.89
CA LYS A 234 -43.10 -13.06 71.78
C LYS A 234 -42.37 -11.77 71.40
N VAL A 235 -41.88 -11.03 72.39
CA VAL A 235 -41.09 -9.82 72.14
C VAL A 235 -39.75 -10.17 71.49
N LYS A 236 -39.11 -11.27 71.92
CA LYS A 236 -37.89 -11.78 71.28
C LYS A 236 -38.12 -12.10 69.80
N THR A 237 -39.18 -12.86 69.46
CA THR A 237 -39.44 -13.21 68.05
C THR A 237 -39.67 -11.96 67.20
N MET A 238 -40.45 -10.99 67.70
CA MET A 238 -40.64 -9.71 67.00
C MET A 238 -39.33 -8.91 66.84
N ALA A 239 -38.46 -8.89 67.86
CA ALA A 239 -37.16 -8.24 67.77
C ALA A 239 -36.24 -8.94 66.76
N ASP A 240 -36.22 -10.27 66.76
CA ASP A 240 -35.41 -11.06 65.83
C ASP A 240 -35.90 -10.88 64.37
N GLU A 241 -37.21 -10.80 64.13
CA GLU A 241 -37.81 -10.46 62.82
C GLU A 241 -37.44 -9.05 62.36
N LEU A 242 -37.51 -8.04 63.24
CA LEU A 242 -37.08 -6.67 62.94
C LEU A 242 -35.60 -6.62 62.56
N TYR A 243 -34.74 -7.31 63.30
CA TYR A 243 -33.30 -7.37 62.99
C TYR A 243 -33.02 -8.05 61.65
N GLN A 244 -33.76 -9.11 61.32
CA GLN A 244 -33.63 -9.77 60.02
C GLN A 244 -34.02 -8.83 58.88
N ALA A 245 -35.14 -8.11 58.99
CA ALA A 245 -35.54 -7.13 57.99
C ALA A 245 -34.52 -5.99 57.83
N GLU A 246 -33.92 -5.51 58.93
CA GLU A 246 -32.82 -4.53 58.89
C GLU A 246 -31.56 -5.09 58.24
N LEU A 247 -31.22 -6.36 58.50
CA LEU A 247 -30.11 -7.03 57.85
C LEU A 247 -30.35 -7.18 56.35
N GLU A 248 -31.54 -7.56 55.94
CA GLU A 248 -31.91 -7.68 54.52
C GLU A 248 -31.84 -6.34 53.81
N THR A 249 -32.37 -5.27 54.40
CA THR A 249 -32.31 -3.92 53.80
C THR A 249 -30.88 -3.40 53.70
N THR A 250 -30.03 -3.62 54.72
CA THR A 250 -28.62 -3.23 54.68
C THR A 250 -27.82 -4.02 53.65
N VAL A 251 -28.06 -5.34 53.54
CA VAL A 251 -27.46 -6.19 52.50
C VAL A 251 -27.95 -5.76 51.11
N ALA A 252 -29.25 -5.52 50.93
CA ALA A 252 -29.81 -5.09 49.65
C ALA A 252 -29.26 -3.73 49.20
N ALA A 253 -29.14 -2.76 50.12
CA ALA A 253 -28.54 -1.46 49.83
C ALA A 253 -27.06 -1.60 49.42
N TRP A 254 -26.31 -2.43 50.13
CA TRP A 254 -24.92 -2.73 49.80
C TRP A 254 -24.77 -3.43 48.43
N GLU A 255 -25.66 -4.39 48.12
CA GLU A 255 -25.66 -5.08 46.82
C GLU A 255 -25.99 -4.11 45.68
N ALA A 256 -26.92 -3.16 45.89
CA ALA A 256 -27.21 -2.12 44.91
C ALA A 256 -26.01 -1.19 44.67
N GLU A 257 -25.33 -0.74 45.73
CA GLU A 257 -24.13 0.08 45.63
C GLU A 257 -22.97 -0.68 44.95
N SER A 258 -22.79 -1.96 45.31
CA SER A 258 -21.81 -2.86 44.69
C SER A 258 -22.04 -3.02 43.19
N LYS A 259 -23.29 -3.27 42.77
CA LYS A 259 -23.69 -3.34 41.36
C LYS A 259 -23.37 -2.04 40.61
N LEU A 260 -23.64 -0.88 41.20
CA LEU A 260 -23.32 0.42 40.58
C LEU A 260 -21.81 0.61 40.39
N LYS A 261 -21.00 0.20 41.38
CA LYS A 261 -19.53 0.26 41.29
C LYS A 261 -18.99 -0.67 40.21
N ILE A 262 -19.51 -1.90 40.12
CA ILE A 262 -19.15 -2.86 39.07
C ILE A 262 -19.51 -2.31 37.68
N ALA A 263 -20.74 -1.80 37.52
CA ALA A 263 -21.18 -1.20 36.26
C ALA A 263 -20.30 -0.01 35.84
N LYS A 264 -19.89 0.83 36.79
CA LYS A 264 -18.97 1.95 36.53
C LYS A 264 -17.59 1.48 36.05
N LEU A 265 -17.05 0.40 36.64
CA LEU A 265 -15.78 -0.19 36.18
C LEU A 265 -15.92 -0.77 34.77
N GLN A 266 -16.98 -1.53 34.52
CA GLN A 266 -17.25 -2.12 33.20
C GLN A 266 -17.43 -1.05 32.12
N ALA A 267 -18.12 0.06 32.42
CA ALA A 267 -18.26 1.17 31.50
C ALA A 267 -16.90 1.79 31.11
N LYS A 268 -15.99 1.95 32.08
CA LYS A 268 -14.62 2.42 31.78
C LYS A 268 -13.86 1.43 30.89
N GLN A 269 -13.91 0.14 31.23
CA GLN A 269 -13.29 -0.91 30.44
C GLN A 269 -13.82 -0.92 29.00
N GLN A 270 -15.13 -0.75 28.83
CA GLN A 270 -15.76 -0.64 27.51
C GLN A 270 -15.22 0.56 26.72
N THR A 271 -15.13 1.75 27.33
CA THR A 271 -14.58 2.93 26.65
C THR A 271 -13.11 2.77 26.26
N GLU A 272 -12.29 2.12 27.10
CA GLU A 272 -10.89 1.81 26.78
C GLU A 272 -10.78 0.83 25.61
N PHE A 273 -11.63 -0.20 25.60
CA PHE A 273 -11.69 -1.20 24.54
C PHE A 273 -12.12 -0.57 23.20
N GLU A 274 -13.16 0.28 23.21
CA GLU A 274 -13.60 1.02 22.03
C GLU A 274 -12.52 1.97 21.51
N ALA A 275 -11.83 2.69 22.40
CA ALA A 275 -10.73 3.57 22.02
C ALA A 275 -9.58 2.79 21.37
N LEU A 276 -9.24 1.59 21.87
CA LEU A 276 -8.24 0.72 21.26
C LEU A 276 -8.67 0.26 19.87
N LEU A 277 -9.93 -0.16 19.70
CA LEU A 277 -10.45 -0.55 18.38
C LEU A 277 -10.43 0.60 17.38
N GLN A 278 -10.86 1.79 17.78
CA GLN A 278 -10.84 2.99 16.94
C GLN A 278 -9.40 3.40 16.56
N ARG A 279 -8.45 3.27 17.48
CA ARG A 279 -7.03 3.48 17.16
C ARG A 279 -6.53 2.43 16.17
N GLY A 280 -6.95 1.18 16.37
CA GLY A 280 -6.67 0.06 15.48
C GLY A 280 -7.14 0.32 14.04
N THR A 281 -8.39 0.74 13.86
CA THR A 281 -8.97 1.06 12.54
C THR A 281 -8.27 2.24 11.90
N LYS A 282 -8.09 3.35 12.62
CA LYS A 282 -7.36 4.53 12.11
C LYS A 282 -5.95 4.18 11.65
N GLY A 283 -5.20 3.42 12.44
CA GLY A 283 -3.85 3.01 12.06
C GLY A 283 -3.82 2.06 10.85
N ARG A 284 -4.84 1.21 10.66
CA ARG A 284 -4.99 0.40 9.44
C ARG A 284 -5.24 1.30 8.22
N ASP A 285 -6.18 2.22 8.33
CA ASP A 285 -6.57 3.11 7.23
C ASP A 285 -5.40 4.04 6.84
N GLU A 286 -4.59 4.49 7.81
CA GLU A 286 -3.34 5.22 7.55
C GLU A 286 -2.30 4.38 6.79
N LEU A 287 -2.17 3.08 7.09
CA LEU A 287 -1.28 2.18 6.36
C LEU A 287 -1.76 1.95 4.92
N GLU A 288 -3.08 1.79 4.73
CA GLU A 288 -3.68 1.67 3.40
C GLU A 288 -3.46 2.94 2.57
N LEU A 289 -3.65 4.12 3.16
CA LEU A 289 -3.38 5.38 2.50
C LEU A 289 -1.91 5.51 2.06
N LYS A 290 -0.97 5.10 2.92
CA LYS A 290 0.47 5.07 2.57
C LYS A 290 0.74 4.10 1.41
N ARG A 291 0.14 2.91 1.41
CA ARG A 291 0.26 1.93 0.32
C ARG A 291 -0.24 2.50 -1.00
N VAL A 292 -1.39 3.18 -1.01
CA VAL A 292 -1.95 3.82 -2.21
C VAL A 292 -0.99 4.90 -2.73
N ALA A 293 -0.57 5.84 -1.88
CA ALA A 293 0.34 6.91 -2.27
C ALA A 293 1.71 6.40 -2.79
N GLU A 294 2.22 5.30 -2.24
CA GLU A 294 3.46 4.69 -2.73
C GLU A 294 3.26 3.94 -4.06
N THR A 295 2.12 3.27 -4.23
CA THR A 295 1.72 2.62 -5.49
C THR A 295 1.62 3.67 -6.61
N GLU A 296 0.92 4.78 -6.37
CA GLU A 296 0.80 5.88 -7.33
C GLU A 296 2.16 6.44 -7.75
N ARG A 297 3.05 6.69 -6.78
CA ARG A 297 4.42 7.15 -7.07
C ARG A 297 5.20 6.17 -7.93
N ARG A 298 5.02 4.87 -7.72
CA ARG A 298 5.68 3.85 -8.55
C ARG A 298 5.12 3.83 -9.96
N THR A 299 3.80 3.88 -10.11
CA THR A 299 3.12 3.92 -11.41
C THR A 299 3.57 5.14 -12.21
N LEU A 300 3.67 6.30 -11.56
CA LEU A 300 4.16 7.53 -12.20
C LEU A 300 5.62 7.39 -12.67
N ARG A 301 6.50 6.80 -11.86
CA ARG A 301 7.90 6.53 -12.24
C ARG A 301 7.98 5.60 -13.45
N PHE A 302 7.21 4.50 -13.45
CA PHE A 302 7.13 3.58 -14.58
C PHE A 302 6.66 4.29 -15.85
N ARG A 303 5.58 5.08 -15.76
CA ARG A 303 5.07 5.86 -16.90
C ARG A 303 6.12 6.81 -17.47
N ASN A 304 6.87 7.49 -16.60
CA ASN A 304 7.94 8.40 -17.04
C ASN A 304 9.05 7.63 -17.76
N ILE A 305 9.48 6.47 -17.22
CA ILE A 305 10.50 5.62 -17.84
C ILE A 305 10.04 5.13 -19.22
N VAL A 306 8.80 4.66 -19.35
CA VAL A 306 8.23 4.23 -20.62
C VAL A 306 8.20 5.39 -21.61
N SER A 307 7.73 6.57 -21.19
CA SER A 307 7.67 7.75 -22.06
C SER A 307 9.07 8.19 -22.54
N GLU A 308 10.08 8.16 -21.66
CA GLU A 308 11.46 8.46 -22.02
C GLU A 308 12.02 7.42 -23.01
N LEU A 309 11.73 6.14 -22.80
CA LEU A 309 12.17 5.06 -23.68
C LEU A 309 11.54 5.19 -25.07
N GLU A 310 10.23 5.47 -25.15
CA GLU A 310 9.54 5.74 -26.41
C GLU A 310 10.11 6.97 -27.14
N GLN A 311 10.49 8.01 -26.41
CA GLN A 311 11.16 9.17 -27.00
C GLN A 311 12.53 8.80 -27.59
N LEU A 312 13.30 7.96 -26.90
CA LEU A 312 14.57 7.43 -27.43
C LEU A 312 14.32 6.58 -28.68
N HIS A 313 13.32 5.70 -28.68
CA HIS A 313 12.95 4.88 -29.83
C HIS A 313 12.59 5.72 -31.06
N LYS A 314 11.86 6.82 -30.87
CA LYS A 314 11.56 7.78 -31.95
C LYS A 314 12.80 8.44 -32.51
N LEU A 315 13.75 8.81 -31.65
CA LEU A 315 15.03 9.40 -32.09
C LEU A 315 15.90 8.38 -32.83
N GLU A 316 15.93 7.13 -32.39
CA GLU A 316 16.63 6.03 -33.06
C GLU A 316 16.05 5.76 -34.45
N MET A 317 14.71 5.75 -34.56
CA MET A 317 14.02 5.60 -35.84
C MET A 317 14.36 6.75 -36.79
N ALA A 318 14.24 7.99 -36.33
CA ALA A 318 14.61 9.16 -37.14
C ALA A 318 16.09 9.13 -37.53
N HIS A 319 16.97 8.61 -36.66
CA HIS A 319 18.37 8.47 -36.98
C HIS A 319 18.63 7.40 -38.06
N LEU A 320 17.97 6.25 -37.97
CA LEU A 320 18.01 5.21 -39.00
C LEU A 320 17.51 5.78 -40.33
N GLU A 321 16.39 6.51 -40.34
CA GLU A 321 15.87 7.16 -41.55
C GLU A 321 16.86 8.13 -42.16
N ASN A 322 17.44 9.04 -41.36
CA ASN A 322 18.47 9.97 -41.84
C ASN A 322 19.74 9.26 -42.36
N PHE A 323 20.14 8.15 -41.74
CA PHE A 323 21.26 7.34 -42.19
C PHE A 323 20.98 6.67 -43.54
N LEU A 324 19.78 6.12 -43.70
CA LEU A 324 19.33 5.50 -44.95
C LEU A 324 19.19 6.53 -46.07
N ASP A 325 18.58 7.69 -45.79
CA ASP A 325 18.43 8.79 -46.74
C ASP A 325 19.80 9.38 -47.14
N GLY A 326 20.73 9.50 -46.18
CA GLY A 326 22.11 9.90 -46.43
C GLY A 326 22.87 8.91 -47.32
N GLN A 327 22.63 7.60 -47.18
CA GLN A 327 23.17 6.59 -48.10
C GLN A 327 22.55 6.69 -49.51
N VAL A 328 21.26 7.03 -49.61
CA VAL A 328 20.57 7.22 -50.90
C VAL A 328 21.06 8.49 -51.62
N LEU A 329 21.34 9.58 -50.89
CA LEU A 329 21.77 10.86 -51.45
C LEU A 329 23.25 10.93 -51.85
N ALA A 330 24.15 10.23 -51.16
CA ALA A 330 25.57 10.52 -51.28
C ALA A 330 26.35 9.65 -52.28
N GLY A 331 25.94 8.42 -52.60
CA GLY A 331 26.73 7.50 -53.45
C GLY A 331 28.18 7.21 -52.97
N LYS A 332 28.59 7.79 -51.84
CA LYS A 332 29.87 7.69 -51.13
C LYS A 332 29.57 8.02 -49.66
N ALA A 333 29.78 7.06 -48.78
CA ALA A 333 29.55 7.21 -47.35
C ALA A 333 30.50 8.25 -46.74
N THR A 334 29.96 9.29 -46.10
CA THR A 334 30.67 10.04 -45.06
C THR A 334 30.29 9.48 -43.71
N PRO A 335 31.25 9.02 -42.88
CA PRO A 335 30.94 8.57 -41.53
C PRO A 335 30.46 9.75 -40.69
N LEU A 336 29.47 9.47 -39.84
CA LEU A 336 28.82 10.40 -38.92
C LEU A 336 29.86 11.31 -38.21
N ARG A 337 29.77 12.62 -38.45
CA ARG A 337 30.57 13.63 -37.75
C ARG A 337 30.00 13.78 -36.33
N ASP A 338 30.69 13.16 -35.37
CA ASP A 338 30.47 13.17 -33.91
C ASP A 338 29.39 12.25 -33.31
N PRO A 339 29.70 10.95 -33.11
CA PRO A 339 28.97 10.05 -32.20
C PRO A 339 28.90 10.58 -30.75
N GLY A 340 29.85 11.43 -30.34
CA GLY A 340 30.00 11.92 -28.97
C GLY A 340 29.07 13.05 -28.53
N ALA A 341 28.36 13.71 -29.45
CA ALA A 341 27.39 14.76 -29.11
C ALA A 341 26.13 14.19 -28.43
N PHE A 342 25.70 13.01 -28.87
CA PHE A 342 24.57 12.29 -28.30
C PHE A 342 24.84 11.79 -26.89
N ARG A 343 26.07 11.29 -26.65
CA ARG A 343 26.51 10.85 -25.32
C ARG A 343 26.36 11.94 -24.27
N ARG A 344 26.78 13.17 -24.58
CA ARG A 344 26.74 14.32 -23.65
C ARG A 344 25.33 14.80 -23.35
N LYS A 345 24.47 14.91 -24.36
CA LYS A 345 23.07 15.34 -24.17
C LYS A 345 22.25 14.29 -23.41
N ARG A 346 22.55 13.01 -23.63
CA ARG A 346 21.91 11.88 -22.96
C ARG A 346 22.39 11.71 -21.51
N GLU A 347 23.70 11.81 -21.23
CA GLU A 347 24.25 11.77 -19.87
C GLU A 347 23.75 12.95 -19.01
N GLN A 348 23.55 14.14 -19.60
CA GLN A 348 22.94 15.29 -18.91
C GLN A 348 21.49 15.03 -18.51
N LEU A 349 20.68 14.40 -19.36
CA LEU A 349 19.28 14.08 -19.03
C LEU A 349 19.18 13.02 -17.92
N PHE A 350 20.09 12.04 -17.88
CA PHE A 350 20.13 11.02 -16.81
C PHE A 350 20.69 11.52 -15.47
N SER A 351 21.34 12.67 -15.44
CA SER A 351 21.82 13.32 -14.21
C SER A 351 20.74 14.16 -13.51
N LEU A 352 19.68 14.56 -14.23
CA LEU A 352 18.61 15.42 -13.72
C LEU A 352 17.41 14.65 -13.13
N ALA A 353 17.39 13.33 -13.26
CA ALA A 353 16.31 12.45 -12.78
C ALA A 353 16.63 11.73 -11.45
N ILE A 354 17.62 12.22 -10.68
CA ILE A 354 17.98 11.73 -9.33
C ILE A 354 17.22 12.50 -8.26
#